data_AF-A0A1G4RK80-F1
#
_entry.id   AF-A0A1G4RK80-F1
#
_cell.length_a   1.000
_cell.length_b   1.000
_cell.length_c   1.000
_cell.angle_alpha   90.00
_cell.angle_beta   90.00
_cell.angle_gamma   90.00
#
_symmetry.space_group_name_H-M   'P 1'
#
loop_
_entity.id
_entity.type
_entity.pdbx_description
1 polymer ?
#
loop_
_entity_poly.entity_id
_entity_poly.type
_entity_poly.pdbx_seq_one_letter_code
_entity_poly.pdbx_strand_id
1 'polypeptide(L)'
;MLVRKLAAVILTGAVLFNITAAVNADTGAGIRFKNSVDISHCDVADYDQITMVDHKGNPIVISVSGGSIRFTSDEASSVVLNMRNCSRNKSVASKNTMDHSFVFDAADKMEIDDVYYLDLKFRSSDTMIKTDSIYIRKDDTGTLRMVKSPVYDFNLERCKEMWTDADSLQECLEPQNDIESDDPYVISVSNKICEGLDNDWDKAFAIYSYIVENFAYDDVQIDDEHYAYQDDAVSLLRRKVSICEGFSNVFVALCRAQGIPSVVEFGVTYSFAEFTSISSNREEEWPNHAWAAVFLDGEWRFVDPTFDNHNHFEGDDHESGTIRKGSAEYNYFCLPLEMFSMEHKICDADTYHSIESSGSCGDSASYRITRDGTLTISGSGEISLPEGVNGFRRVVFEEGSNITSIGNRCFIDCDLLTEVILPDTVTRIEDEAFNTCEDLHYIYLPEGLTYIGQEAFDICDELTYVYVPDSVTTIGKYAFDDCPRLILSVPKSQRNVGEYDYVPPYRLIVRDK
;
A
#
# COMPACT_ATOMS: atom_id res chain seq x y z
N MET A 1 -29.28 22.97 16.19
CA MET A 1 -30.31 23.62 15.36
C MET A 1 -29.81 23.51 13.92
N LEU A 2 -30.52 22.74 13.09
CA LEU A 2 -30.21 22.36 11.69
C LEU A 2 -28.94 21.49 11.49
N VAL A 3 -28.93 20.37 10.76
CA VAL A 3 -29.98 19.60 10.08
C VAL A 3 -29.40 18.24 9.65
N ARG A 4 -30.30 17.25 9.45
CA ARG A 4 -30.15 15.94 8.77
C ARG A 4 -29.77 14.69 9.58
N LYS A 5 -30.83 14.02 10.04
CA LYS A 5 -31.00 12.56 9.95
C LYS A 5 -32.41 12.24 9.39
N LEU A 6 -32.50 11.11 8.69
CA LEU A 6 -33.66 10.34 8.17
C LEU A 6 -34.32 10.70 6.82
N ALA A 7 -33.96 9.90 5.81
CA ALA A 7 -34.76 8.88 5.10
C ALA A 7 -36.31 8.98 4.97
N ALA A 8 -36.72 8.67 3.72
CA ALA A 8 -37.89 7.87 3.28
C ALA A 8 -39.21 8.55 2.82
N VAL A 9 -39.39 8.51 1.48
CA VAL A 9 -40.57 8.09 0.68
C VAL A 9 -41.91 8.87 0.79
N ILE A 10 -42.38 9.42 -0.35
CA ILE A 10 -43.72 9.19 -0.96
C ILE A 10 -43.77 9.73 -2.41
N LEU A 11 -44.27 8.88 -3.31
CA LEU A 11 -44.61 9.08 -4.72
C LEU A 11 -45.49 10.31 -5.02
N THR A 12 -45.30 10.94 -6.19
CA THR A 12 -46.35 11.09 -7.22
C THR A 12 -45.77 11.57 -8.57
N GLY A 13 -46.07 10.84 -9.66
CA GLY A 13 -46.11 11.39 -11.02
C GLY A 13 -45.18 10.78 -12.09
N ALA A 14 -45.54 9.58 -12.57
CA ALA A 14 -45.32 8.98 -13.92
C ALA A 14 -44.26 9.61 -14.86
N VAL A 15 -43.38 8.83 -15.50
CA VAL A 15 -43.71 8.00 -16.67
C VAL A 15 -42.55 7.02 -16.98
N LEU A 16 -42.88 5.71 -16.94
CA LEU A 16 -42.50 4.57 -17.82
C LEU A 16 -41.00 4.33 -18.16
N PHE A 17 -40.36 3.16 -18.05
CA PHE A 17 -40.64 1.73 -17.74
C PHE A 17 -39.26 1.14 -17.28
N ASN A 18 -39.11 0.39 -16.16
CA ASN A 18 -39.25 -1.08 -16.02
C ASN A 18 -38.39 -1.88 -17.06
N ILE A 19 -37.45 -2.78 -16.74
CA ILE A 19 -37.43 -3.90 -15.76
C ILE A 19 -36.00 -4.48 -15.58
N THR A 20 -35.79 -5.04 -14.40
CA THR A 20 -34.76 -5.95 -13.86
C THR A 20 -34.62 -7.36 -14.50
N ALA A 21 -33.38 -7.87 -14.42
CA ALA A 21 -32.96 -9.23 -14.08
C ALA A 21 -32.89 -10.40 -15.11
N ALA A 22 -31.71 -11.05 -15.04
CA ALA A 22 -31.42 -12.49 -15.01
C ALA A 22 -31.36 -13.34 -16.31
N VAL A 23 -30.13 -13.84 -16.55
CA VAL A 23 -29.73 -15.21 -16.95
C VAL A 23 -30.45 -15.90 -18.14
N ASN A 24 -29.79 -16.01 -19.29
CA ASN A 24 -29.35 -17.28 -19.89
C ASN A 24 -28.72 -17.11 -21.29
N ALA A 25 -27.97 -18.14 -21.67
CA ALA A 25 -27.21 -18.31 -22.89
C ALA A 25 -27.95 -18.02 -24.22
N ASP A 26 -27.14 -17.59 -25.18
CA ASP A 26 -27.28 -17.82 -26.63
C ASP A 26 -28.56 -17.29 -27.32
N THR A 27 -28.60 -15.99 -27.57
CA THR A 27 -29.23 -15.44 -28.80
C THR A 27 -28.44 -14.23 -29.29
N GLY A 28 -28.03 -14.28 -30.56
CA GLY A 28 -27.34 -13.17 -31.22
C GLY A 28 -28.21 -11.91 -31.27
N ALA A 29 -27.83 -10.89 -30.49
CA ALA A 29 -28.16 -9.50 -30.71
C ALA A 29 -27.07 -8.65 -30.05
N GLY A 30 -26.19 -8.08 -30.87
CA GLY A 30 -25.04 -7.31 -30.41
C GLY A 30 -25.45 -6.07 -29.61
N ILE A 31 -25.03 -6.04 -28.35
CA ILE A 31 -24.87 -4.79 -27.60
C ILE A 31 -23.65 -4.09 -28.21
N ARG A 32 -23.90 -3.06 -29.02
CA ARG A 32 -22.84 -2.17 -29.48
C ARG A 32 -22.39 -1.32 -28.30
N PHE A 33 -21.28 -1.69 -27.68
CA PHE A 33 -20.49 -0.76 -26.90
C PHE A 33 -20.15 0.45 -27.79
N LYS A 34 -20.31 1.64 -27.24
CA LYS A 34 -19.99 2.89 -27.94
C LYS A 34 -18.46 2.95 -28.04
N ASN A 35 -17.94 2.49 -29.18
CA ASN A 35 -16.52 2.46 -29.50
C ASN A 35 -15.94 3.87 -29.61
N SER A 36 -15.24 4.32 -28.57
CA SER A 36 -14.06 5.17 -28.69
C SER A 36 -13.24 5.00 -27.42
N VAL A 37 -12.43 3.94 -27.40
CA VAL A 37 -11.35 3.75 -26.44
C VAL A 37 -10.27 4.78 -26.78
N ASP A 38 -10.05 5.76 -25.92
CA ASP A 38 -9.01 6.79 -26.11
C ASP A 38 -7.66 6.27 -25.59
N ILE A 39 -7.06 5.38 -26.37
CA ILE A 39 -5.70 4.83 -26.14
C ILE A 39 -4.59 5.81 -26.52
N SER A 40 -4.90 7.07 -26.84
CA SER A 40 -3.89 8.06 -27.24
C SER A 40 -2.90 8.41 -26.12
N HIS A 41 -3.19 7.97 -24.88
CA HIS A 41 -2.37 8.17 -23.68
C HIS A 41 -1.51 6.95 -23.28
N CYS A 42 -1.59 5.82 -24.00
CA CYS A 42 -0.76 4.66 -23.71
C CYS A 42 0.58 4.76 -24.46
N ASP A 43 1.63 5.10 -23.71
CA ASP A 43 2.97 5.26 -24.26
C ASP A 43 3.56 3.92 -24.71
N VAL A 44 4.42 4.00 -25.72
CA VAL A 44 5.27 2.88 -26.11
C VAL A 44 6.25 2.60 -24.96
N ALA A 45 6.33 1.34 -24.57
CA ALA A 45 7.31 0.87 -23.61
C ALA A 45 8.73 1.09 -24.15
N ASP A 46 9.68 1.37 -23.26
CA ASP A 46 11.11 1.40 -23.55
C ASP A 46 11.76 0.01 -23.56
N TYR A 47 10.96 -1.03 -23.29
CA TYR A 47 11.32 -2.45 -23.39
C TYR A 47 10.58 -3.15 -24.55
N ASP A 48 11.18 -4.23 -25.04
CA ASP A 48 10.60 -5.10 -26.08
C ASP A 48 10.44 -6.56 -25.61
N GLN A 49 10.71 -6.82 -24.33
CA GLN A 49 10.68 -8.13 -23.71
C GLN A 49 10.14 -8.06 -22.28
N ILE A 50 9.33 -9.05 -21.89
CA ILE A 50 8.93 -9.32 -20.51
C ILE A 50 9.44 -10.71 -20.14
N THR A 51 10.00 -10.84 -18.94
CA THR A 51 10.49 -12.11 -18.39
C THR A 51 9.69 -12.46 -17.15
N MET A 52 8.88 -13.51 -17.24
CA MET A 52 8.25 -14.15 -16.09
C MET A 52 9.16 -15.26 -15.57
N VAL A 53 8.86 -15.76 -14.38
CA VAL A 53 9.52 -16.90 -13.77
C VAL A 53 8.47 -17.88 -13.29
N ASP A 54 8.70 -19.17 -13.45
CA ASP A 54 7.86 -20.17 -12.77
C ASP A 54 8.26 -20.30 -11.30
N HIS A 55 7.54 -21.13 -10.54
CA HIS A 55 7.81 -21.31 -9.12
C HIS A 55 9.19 -21.92 -8.81
N LYS A 56 9.93 -22.44 -9.81
CA LYS A 56 11.31 -22.94 -9.67
C LYS A 56 12.35 -21.87 -10.05
N GLY A 57 11.91 -20.66 -10.40
CA GLY A 57 12.75 -19.60 -10.90
C GLY A 57 13.15 -19.75 -12.38
N ASN A 58 12.54 -20.67 -13.14
CA ASN A 58 12.89 -20.83 -14.55
C ASN A 58 12.30 -19.68 -15.38
N PRO A 59 13.07 -19.05 -16.27
CA PRO A 59 12.58 -17.91 -17.05
C PRO A 59 11.61 -18.34 -18.15
N ILE A 60 10.56 -17.53 -18.33
CA ILE A 60 9.57 -17.63 -19.39
C ILE A 60 9.49 -16.25 -20.05
N VAL A 61 9.95 -16.18 -21.28
CA VAL A 61 10.19 -14.92 -21.98
C VAL A 61 9.15 -14.72 -23.08
N ILE A 62 8.55 -13.54 -23.10
CA ILE A 62 7.81 -13.02 -24.25
C ILE A 62 8.46 -11.75 -24.76
N SER A 63 8.68 -11.67 -26.07
CA SER A 63 9.24 -10.48 -26.70
C SER A 63 8.58 -10.15 -28.02
N VAL A 64 8.75 -8.90 -28.45
CA VAL A 64 8.35 -8.41 -29.77
C VAL A 64 9.58 -7.96 -30.54
N SER A 65 9.65 -8.29 -31.83
CA SER A 65 10.73 -7.83 -32.69
C SER A 65 10.26 -7.82 -34.14
N GLY A 66 10.46 -6.68 -34.82
CA GLY A 66 9.92 -6.50 -36.17
C GLY A 66 8.41 -6.75 -36.18
N GLY A 67 7.93 -7.60 -37.07
CA GLY A 67 6.51 -7.93 -37.22
C GLY A 67 5.97 -9.04 -36.31
N SER A 68 6.78 -9.56 -35.38
CA SER A 68 6.53 -10.87 -34.76
C SER A 68 6.60 -10.85 -33.24
N ILE A 69 5.83 -11.75 -32.63
CA ILE A 69 5.85 -12.08 -31.20
C ILE A 69 6.68 -13.35 -31.03
N ARG A 70 7.55 -13.39 -30.03
CA ARG A 70 8.33 -14.57 -29.66
C ARG A 70 7.98 -14.99 -28.25
N PHE A 71 7.82 -16.29 -28.05
CA PHE A 71 7.72 -16.93 -26.74
C PHE A 71 8.86 -17.93 -26.59
N THR A 72 9.49 -17.99 -25.42
CA THR A 72 10.57 -18.95 -25.12
C THR A 72 10.54 -19.34 -23.65
N SER A 73 10.62 -20.65 -23.39
CA SER A 73 10.75 -21.24 -22.06
C SER A 73 11.53 -22.55 -22.21
N ASP A 74 12.12 -23.04 -21.12
CA ASP A 74 12.77 -24.35 -21.09
C ASP A 74 11.81 -25.48 -20.63
N GLU A 75 10.70 -25.14 -19.98
CA GLU A 75 9.76 -26.12 -19.40
C GLU A 75 8.31 -25.95 -19.88
N ALA A 76 7.91 -24.75 -20.33
CA ALA A 76 6.51 -24.48 -20.65
C ALA A 76 5.98 -25.34 -21.80
N SER A 77 4.82 -25.97 -21.62
CA SER A 77 4.16 -26.81 -22.63
C SER A 77 2.69 -26.43 -22.80
N SER A 78 2.05 -26.94 -23.86
CA SER A 78 0.64 -26.61 -24.18
C SER A 78 0.37 -25.10 -24.23
N VAL A 79 1.27 -24.37 -24.88
CA VAL A 79 1.24 -22.91 -24.95
C VAL A 79 0.18 -22.46 -25.94
N VAL A 80 -0.78 -21.70 -25.43
CA VAL A 80 -1.84 -21.04 -26.18
C VAL A 80 -1.65 -19.54 -26.06
N LEU A 81 -1.39 -18.88 -27.18
CA LEU A 81 -1.41 -17.43 -27.31
C LEU A 81 -2.70 -17.02 -28.04
N ASN A 82 -3.48 -16.14 -27.43
CA ASN A 82 -4.62 -15.47 -28.04
C ASN A 82 -4.34 -13.98 -28.11
N MET A 83 -4.35 -13.41 -29.32
CA MET A 83 -4.22 -11.98 -29.53
C MET A 83 -5.60 -11.36 -29.74
N ARG A 84 -5.92 -10.32 -28.96
CA ARG A 84 -7.24 -9.67 -28.98
C ARG A 84 -7.08 -8.16 -29.14
N ASN A 85 -7.91 -7.58 -30.00
CA ASN A 85 -7.95 -6.13 -30.19
C ASN A 85 -8.71 -5.48 -29.04
N CYS A 86 -8.12 -4.47 -28.39
CA CYS A 86 -8.69 -3.89 -27.18
C CYS A 86 -9.98 -3.13 -27.43
N SER A 87 -10.02 -2.29 -28.48
CA SER A 87 -11.20 -1.47 -28.79
C SER A 87 -12.41 -2.28 -29.23
N ARG A 88 -12.19 -3.46 -29.83
CA ARG A 88 -13.26 -4.33 -30.35
C ARG A 88 -13.56 -5.52 -29.44
N ASN A 89 -12.76 -5.73 -28.39
CA ASN A 89 -12.70 -6.93 -27.55
C ASN A 89 -12.87 -8.22 -28.38
N LYS A 90 -12.13 -8.33 -29.48
CA LYS A 90 -12.26 -9.42 -30.45
C LYS A 90 -10.93 -10.12 -30.67
N SER A 91 -10.93 -11.44 -30.58
CA SER A 91 -9.78 -12.25 -30.99
C SER A 91 -9.50 -12.05 -32.48
N VAL A 92 -8.26 -11.69 -32.79
CA VAL A 92 -7.77 -11.45 -34.14
C VAL A 92 -6.82 -12.53 -34.62
N ALA A 93 -6.15 -13.22 -33.69
CA ALA A 93 -5.33 -14.38 -33.99
C ALA A 93 -5.13 -15.26 -32.76
N SER A 94 -4.75 -16.51 -33.00
CA SER A 94 -4.32 -17.43 -31.97
C SER A 94 -3.24 -18.37 -32.48
N LYS A 95 -2.42 -18.85 -31.55
CA LYS A 95 -1.38 -19.86 -31.77
C LYS A 95 -1.50 -20.87 -30.64
N ASN A 96 -1.54 -22.15 -30.98
CA ASN A 96 -1.44 -23.25 -30.04
C ASN A 96 -0.25 -24.11 -30.43
N THR A 97 0.63 -24.41 -29.48
CA THR A 97 1.77 -25.29 -29.69
C THR A 97 2.06 -26.14 -28.46
N MET A 98 2.67 -27.30 -28.69
CA MET A 98 3.28 -28.11 -27.64
C MET A 98 4.76 -27.76 -27.43
N ASP A 99 5.32 -26.93 -28.31
CA ASP A 99 6.72 -26.54 -28.28
C ASP A 99 6.99 -25.54 -27.16
N HIS A 100 8.17 -25.63 -26.55
CA HIS A 100 8.63 -24.71 -25.51
C HIS A 100 8.99 -23.31 -26.03
N SER A 101 8.99 -23.12 -27.36
CA SER A 101 9.18 -21.82 -27.99
C SER A 101 8.40 -21.71 -29.29
N PHE A 102 8.04 -20.48 -29.66
CA PHE A 102 7.51 -20.18 -30.97
C PHE A 102 7.81 -18.76 -31.40
N VAL A 103 7.73 -18.52 -32.71
CA VAL A 103 7.61 -17.20 -33.31
C VAL A 103 6.24 -17.11 -33.99
N PHE A 104 5.53 -16.03 -33.75
CA PHE A 104 4.20 -15.76 -34.27
C PHE A 104 4.20 -14.43 -35.02
N ASP A 105 4.09 -14.49 -36.34
CA ASP A 105 4.00 -13.30 -37.20
C ASP A 105 2.63 -12.64 -37.03
N ALA A 106 2.63 -11.46 -36.39
CA ALA A 106 1.42 -10.79 -35.92
C ALA A 106 1.08 -9.52 -36.71
N ALA A 107 2.06 -8.86 -37.33
CA ALA A 107 1.90 -7.56 -37.95
C ALA A 107 0.77 -7.48 -39.00
N ASP A 108 0.61 -8.51 -39.83
CA ASP A 108 -0.44 -8.57 -40.87
C ASP A 108 -1.85 -8.74 -40.31
N LYS A 109 -1.97 -9.01 -39.00
CA LYS A 109 -3.24 -9.18 -38.27
C LYS A 109 -3.61 -7.95 -37.45
N MET A 110 -2.73 -6.95 -37.41
CA MET A 110 -2.87 -5.74 -36.60
C MET A 110 -3.16 -4.53 -37.49
N GLU A 111 -3.98 -3.61 -37.01
CA GLU A 111 -4.09 -2.27 -37.58
C GLU A 111 -2.97 -1.39 -36.98
N ILE A 112 -2.54 -0.37 -37.72
CA ILE A 112 -1.58 0.61 -37.21
C ILE A 112 -2.26 1.41 -36.09
N ASP A 113 -1.53 1.67 -35.00
CA ASP A 113 -1.96 2.43 -33.82
C ASP A 113 -3.12 1.85 -32.98
N ASP A 114 -3.69 0.70 -33.38
CA ASP A 114 -4.57 -0.08 -32.51
C ASP A 114 -3.74 -0.82 -31.44
N VAL A 115 -4.26 -0.88 -30.21
CA VAL A 115 -3.68 -1.66 -29.11
C VAL A 115 -4.32 -3.05 -29.03
N TYR A 116 -3.48 -4.05 -28.80
CA TYR A 116 -3.85 -5.45 -28.65
C TYR A 116 -3.31 -6.00 -27.34
N TYR A 117 -4.06 -6.89 -26.70
CA TYR A 117 -3.57 -7.65 -25.55
C TYR A 117 -3.34 -9.11 -25.91
N LEU A 118 -2.39 -9.73 -25.22
CA LEU A 118 -1.97 -11.11 -25.38
C LEU A 118 -2.45 -11.92 -24.18
N ASP A 119 -3.40 -12.82 -24.43
CA ASP A 119 -3.85 -13.83 -23.48
C ASP A 119 -3.02 -15.10 -23.70
N LEU A 120 -2.02 -15.31 -22.84
CA LEU A 120 -1.16 -16.48 -22.83
C LEU A 120 -1.66 -17.46 -21.78
N LYS A 121 -1.74 -18.74 -22.16
CA LYS A 121 -2.00 -19.86 -21.24
C LYS A 121 -1.02 -20.98 -21.54
N PHE A 122 -0.34 -21.49 -20.53
CA PHE A 122 0.63 -22.58 -20.70
C PHE A 122 0.78 -23.38 -19.40
N ARG A 123 1.40 -24.56 -19.48
CA ARG A 123 1.73 -25.38 -18.32
C ARG A 123 3.23 -25.31 -18.06
N SER A 124 3.66 -24.92 -16.86
CA SER A 124 5.05 -24.99 -16.39
C SER A 124 5.11 -25.66 -15.03
N SER A 125 6.09 -26.54 -14.78
CA SER A 125 6.26 -27.24 -13.49
C SER A 125 4.94 -27.74 -12.87
N ASP A 126 4.18 -28.52 -13.64
CA ASP A 126 2.86 -29.09 -13.28
C ASP A 126 1.71 -28.09 -13.04
N THR A 127 1.99 -26.81 -13.17
CA THR A 127 1.06 -25.73 -12.87
C THR A 127 0.56 -25.07 -14.15
N MET A 128 -0.72 -24.69 -14.19
CA MET A 128 -1.27 -23.91 -15.30
C MET A 128 -1.04 -22.43 -15.03
N ILE A 129 -0.34 -21.74 -15.92
CA ILE A 129 -0.11 -20.29 -15.85
C ILE A 129 -0.97 -19.60 -16.91
N LYS A 130 -1.53 -18.44 -16.56
CA LYS A 130 -2.29 -17.58 -17.46
C LYS A 130 -1.85 -16.12 -17.29
N THR A 131 -1.83 -15.36 -18.38
CA THR A 131 -1.61 -13.91 -18.37
C THR A 131 -2.55 -13.25 -19.36
N ASP A 132 -3.17 -12.12 -19.04
CA ASP A 132 -4.01 -11.33 -19.95
C ASP A 132 -3.67 -9.83 -19.99
N SER A 133 -2.56 -9.44 -19.38
CA SER A 133 -2.18 -8.04 -19.16
C SER A 133 -0.94 -7.61 -19.95
N ILE A 134 -0.62 -8.29 -21.06
CA ILE A 134 0.50 -7.91 -21.94
C ILE A 134 -0.05 -7.17 -23.16
N TYR A 135 0.34 -5.91 -23.34
CA TYR A 135 -0.19 -5.04 -24.38
C TYR A 135 0.86 -4.70 -25.44
N ILE A 136 0.44 -4.73 -26.70
CA ILE A 136 1.27 -4.42 -27.85
C ILE A 136 0.53 -3.53 -28.85
N ARG A 137 1.30 -2.77 -29.64
CA ARG A 137 0.80 -2.03 -30.81
C ARG A 137 1.75 -2.18 -31.99
N LYS A 138 1.26 -1.83 -33.18
CA LYS A 138 2.05 -1.80 -34.40
C LYS A 138 2.25 -0.36 -34.86
N ASP A 139 3.49 0.03 -35.13
CA ASP A 139 3.83 1.33 -35.69
C ASP A 139 3.63 1.39 -37.22
N ASP A 140 3.84 2.57 -37.81
CA ASP A 140 3.66 2.82 -39.25
C ASP A 140 4.65 2.06 -40.14
N THR A 141 5.77 1.60 -39.58
CA THR A 141 6.76 0.74 -40.26
C THR A 141 6.35 -0.73 -40.26
N GLY A 142 5.32 -1.10 -39.50
CA GLY A 142 4.90 -2.48 -39.28
C GLY A 142 5.66 -3.17 -38.13
N THR A 143 6.43 -2.43 -37.35
CA THR A 143 7.16 -2.94 -36.19
C THR A 143 6.25 -2.97 -34.98
N LEU A 144 6.28 -4.09 -34.24
CA LEU A 144 5.57 -4.25 -32.98
C LEU A 144 6.32 -3.58 -31.84
N ARG A 145 5.57 -2.98 -30.93
CA ARG A 145 6.04 -2.34 -29.70
C ARG A 145 5.21 -2.81 -28.54
N MET A 146 5.83 -3.03 -27.39
CA MET A 146 5.10 -3.17 -26.14
C MET A 146 4.55 -1.80 -25.71
N VAL A 147 3.48 -1.86 -24.93
CA VAL A 147 2.78 -0.68 -24.41
C VAL A 147 2.89 -0.72 -22.90
N LYS A 148 3.27 0.41 -22.31
CA LYS A 148 3.31 0.58 -20.85
C LYS A 148 2.03 1.25 -20.37
N SER A 149 1.66 1.01 -19.11
CA SER A 149 0.54 1.72 -18.48
C SER A 149 0.91 3.16 -18.14
N PRO A 150 -0.08 4.04 -17.90
CA PRO A 150 0.17 5.39 -17.40
C PRO A 150 0.91 5.44 -16.05
N VAL A 151 0.86 4.37 -15.25
CA VAL A 151 1.49 4.30 -13.91
C VAL A 151 2.81 3.52 -13.91
N TYR A 152 3.24 2.99 -15.06
CA TYR A 152 4.48 2.21 -15.15
C TYR A 152 5.71 2.99 -14.67
N ASP A 153 5.89 4.23 -15.13
CA ASP A 153 7.07 5.03 -14.76
C ASP A 153 7.09 5.35 -13.26
N PHE A 154 5.91 5.63 -12.68
CA PHE A 154 5.75 5.84 -11.25
C PHE A 154 6.10 4.57 -10.45
N ASN A 155 5.58 3.41 -10.86
CA ASN A 155 5.88 2.14 -10.21
C ASN A 155 7.36 1.77 -10.34
N LEU A 156 7.97 2.01 -11.50
CA LEU A 156 9.40 1.78 -11.70
C LEU A 156 10.24 2.70 -10.80
N GLU A 157 9.79 3.94 -10.56
CA GLU A 157 10.42 4.85 -9.59
C GLU A 157 10.28 4.32 -8.15
N ARG A 158 9.06 3.94 -7.73
CA ARG A 158 8.82 3.36 -6.40
C ARG A 158 9.54 2.02 -6.18
N CYS A 159 9.58 1.15 -7.17
CA CYS A 159 10.33 -0.12 -7.08
C CYS A 159 11.84 0.08 -7.02
N LYS A 160 12.38 1.21 -7.52
CA LYS A 160 13.79 1.54 -7.31
C LYS A 160 14.06 1.98 -5.88
N GLU A 161 13.03 2.43 -5.16
CA GLU A 161 13.11 2.69 -3.73
C GLU A 161 13.04 1.38 -2.93
N MET A 162 12.42 0.31 -3.46
CA MET A 162 12.51 -1.01 -2.83
C MET A 162 13.97 -1.44 -2.70
N TRP A 163 14.42 -1.49 -1.45
CA TRP A 163 15.83 -1.58 -1.16
C TRP A 163 16.36 -3.00 -1.27
N THR A 164 17.63 -3.11 -1.66
CA THR A 164 18.36 -4.38 -1.78
C THR A 164 19.61 -4.42 -0.89
N ASP A 165 19.84 -3.37 -0.10
CA ASP A 165 20.91 -3.36 0.89
C ASP A 165 20.58 -4.26 2.09
N ALA A 166 21.62 -4.69 2.79
CA ALA A 166 21.50 -5.69 3.85
C ALA A 166 20.65 -5.22 5.04
N ASP A 167 20.71 -3.93 5.38
CA ASP A 167 19.95 -3.38 6.50
C ASP A 167 18.45 -3.41 6.18
N SER A 168 18.09 -3.06 4.95
CA SER A 168 16.72 -3.14 4.44
C SER A 168 16.14 -4.54 4.42
N LEU A 169 16.93 -5.48 3.90
CA LEU A 169 16.49 -6.86 3.81
C LEU A 169 16.33 -7.45 5.21
N GLN A 170 17.14 -7.01 6.18
CA GLN A 170 16.97 -7.36 7.58
C GLN A 170 15.68 -6.77 8.16
N GLU A 171 15.36 -5.49 7.89
CA GLU A 171 14.10 -4.89 8.31
C GLU A 171 12.88 -5.64 7.75
N CYS A 172 12.98 -6.10 6.50
CA CYS A 172 11.95 -6.92 5.85
C CYS A 172 11.85 -8.35 6.40
N LEU A 173 12.59 -8.70 7.45
CA LEU A 173 12.46 -9.93 8.23
C LEU A 173 11.83 -9.70 9.60
N GLU A 174 11.90 -8.47 10.12
CA GLU A 174 11.39 -8.14 11.44
C GLU A 174 9.85 -8.16 11.46
N PRO A 175 9.23 -8.45 12.61
CA PRO A 175 7.79 -8.28 12.78
C PRO A 175 7.39 -6.80 12.64
N GLN A 176 6.22 -6.55 12.08
CA GLN A 176 5.63 -5.21 11.87
C GLN A 176 4.16 -5.23 12.28
N ASN A 177 3.47 -4.08 12.20
CA ASN A 177 2.04 -4.03 12.46
C ASN A 177 1.30 -5.04 11.56
N ASP A 178 0.44 -5.87 12.15
CA ASP A 178 -0.29 -6.98 11.50
C ASP A 178 0.57 -8.12 10.90
N ILE A 179 1.90 -8.05 11.06
CA ILE A 179 2.89 -9.03 10.58
C ILE A 179 3.65 -9.62 11.78
N GLU A 180 3.02 -10.55 12.50
CA GLU A 180 3.60 -11.20 13.68
C GLU A 180 4.49 -12.39 13.30
N SER A 181 5.51 -12.16 12.47
CA SER A 181 6.43 -13.20 11.98
C SER A 181 7.19 -13.93 13.10
N ASP A 182 7.29 -13.34 14.29
CA ASP A 182 7.90 -13.90 15.49
C ASP A 182 6.91 -14.64 16.42
N ASP A 183 5.60 -14.62 16.13
CA ASP A 183 4.61 -15.32 16.93
C ASP A 183 4.78 -16.85 16.81
N PRO A 184 4.77 -17.60 17.95
CA PRO A 184 4.96 -19.05 17.94
C PRO A 184 3.95 -19.82 17.08
N TYR A 185 2.71 -19.34 16.95
CA TYR A 185 1.69 -19.94 16.09
C TYR A 185 2.03 -19.74 14.62
N VAL A 186 2.36 -18.52 14.19
CA VAL A 186 2.79 -18.20 12.81
C VAL A 186 3.99 -19.05 12.42
N ILE A 187 5.03 -19.08 13.27
CA ILE A 187 6.23 -19.91 13.07
C ILE A 187 5.86 -21.39 12.93
N SER A 188 4.97 -21.90 13.77
CA SER A 188 4.57 -23.32 13.73
C SER A 188 3.82 -23.69 12.44
N VAL A 189 2.97 -22.79 11.92
CA VAL A 189 2.25 -22.97 10.67
C VAL A 189 3.22 -22.91 9.50
N SER A 190 4.08 -21.89 9.47
CA SER A 190 5.10 -21.69 8.45
C SER A 190 6.04 -22.89 8.33
N ASN A 191 6.59 -23.37 9.45
CA ASN A 191 7.46 -24.56 9.48
C ASN A 191 6.76 -25.82 8.97
N LYS A 192 5.45 -25.95 9.20
CA LYS A 192 4.67 -27.09 8.72
C LYS A 192 4.41 -27.03 7.22
N ILE A 193 4.13 -25.84 6.69
CA ILE A 193 3.94 -25.63 5.24
C ILE A 193 5.26 -25.93 4.50
N CYS A 194 6.37 -25.47 5.06
CA CYS A 194 7.69 -25.55 4.44
C CYS A 194 8.48 -26.82 4.81
N GLU A 195 7.85 -27.81 5.44
CA GLU A 195 8.54 -29.01 5.92
C GLU A 195 9.19 -29.79 4.76
N GLY A 196 10.52 -29.92 4.82
CA GLY A 196 11.30 -30.66 3.82
C GLY A 196 11.65 -29.88 2.55
N LEU A 197 11.38 -28.57 2.51
CA LEU A 197 11.76 -27.69 1.40
C LEU A 197 13.08 -26.97 1.72
N ASP A 198 14.02 -27.02 0.77
CA ASP A 198 15.40 -26.56 1.01
C ASP A 198 15.67 -25.14 0.51
N ASN A 199 14.94 -24.66 -0.50
CA ASN A 199 15.17 -23.36 -1.14
C ASN A 199 13.96 -22.41 -0.96
N ASP A 200 14.22 -21.11 -1.08
CA ASP A 200 13.23 -20.08 -0.76
C ASP A 200 12.14 -19.95 -1.83
N TRP A 201 12.43 -20.32 -3.08
CA TRP A 201 11.43 -20.42 -4.15
C TRP A 201 10.33 -21.43 -3.80
N ASP A 202 10.72 -22.66 -3.48
CA ASP A 202 9.78 -23.73 -3.12
C ASP A 202 8.99 -23.38 -1.86
N LYS A 203 9.64 -22.76 -0.86
CA LYS A 203 8.97 -22.32 0.38
C LYS A 203 7.94 -21.22 0.12
N ALA A 204 8.34 -20.15 -0.58
CA ALA A 204 7.43 -19.06 -0.93
C ALA A 204 6.25 -19.57 -1.78
N PHE A 205 6.51 -20.51 -2.68
CA PHE A 205 5.45 -21.14 -3.47
C PHE A 205 4.52 -21.99 -2.62
N ALA A 206 5.04 -22.81 -1.70
CA ALA A 206 4.23 -23.62 -0.80
C ALA A 206 3.34 -22.75 0.12
N ILE A 207 3.87 -21.63 0.60
CA ILE A 207 3.12 -20.62 1.36
C ILE A 207 2.01 -20.00 0.51
N TYR A 208 2.34 -19.56 -0.71
CA TYR A 208 1.37 -19.05 -1.67
C TYR A 208 0.23 -20.05 -1.92
N SER A 209 0.57 -21.29 -2.29
CA SER A 209 -0.41 -22.35 -2.55
C SER A 209 -1.26 -22.65 -1.32
N TYR A 210 -0.66 -22.69 -0.13
CA TYR A 210 -1.41 -22.88 1.11
C TYR A 210 -2.50 -21.81 1.26
N ILE A 211 -2.16 -20.54 1.07
CA ILE A 211 -3.11 -19.43 1.21
C ILE A 211 -4.22 -19.56 0.16
N VAL A 212 -3.86 -19.67 -1.12
CA VAL A 212 -4.79 -19.81 -2.25
C VAL A 212 -5.79 -20.97 -2.05
N GLU A 213 -5.33 -22.10 -1.50
CA GLU A 213 -6.17 -23.29 -1.31
C GLU A 213 -7.02 -23.26 -0.03
N ASN A 214 -6.61 -22.52 0.99
CA ASN A 214 -7.19 -22.63 2.33
C ASN A 214 -7.95 -21.39 2.79
N PHE A 215 -7.65 -20.22 2.23
CA PHE A 215 -8.30 -18.96 2.58
C PHE A 215 -9.53 -18.73 1.71
N ALA A 216 -10.41 -17.84 2.14
CA ALA A 216 -11.56 -17.36 1.39
C ALA A 216 -11.59 -15.84 1.38
N TYR A 217 -11.97 -15.27 0.24
CA TYR A 217 -12.11 -13.82 0.08
C TYR A 217 -13.40 -13.37 0.78
N ASP A 218 -13.31 -12.34 1.61
CA ASP A 218 -14.43 -11.82 2.38
C ASP A 218 -15.24 -10.80 1.56
N ASP A 219 -16.21 -11.30 0.80
CA ASP A 219 -17.11 -10.45 0.02
C ASP A 219 -18.00 -9.58 0.94
N VAL A 220 -18.21 -9.98 2.21
CA VAL A 220 -19.05 -9.25 3.17
C VAL A 220 -18.33 -8.00 3.66
N GLN A 221 -17.05 -8.13 4.02
CA GLN A 221 -16.23 -6.99 4.45
C GLN A 221 -16.05 -5.95 3.34
N ILE A 222 -15.91 -6.38 2.09
CA ILE A 222 -15.81 -5.45 0.95
C ILE A 222 -17.11 -4.65 0.73
N ASP A 223 -18.26 -5.27 0.95
CA ASP A 223 -19.56 -4.63 0.75
C ASP A 223 -20.00 -3.73 1.93
N ASP A 224 -19.35 -3.82 3.09
CA ASP A 224 -19.67 -3.03 4.28
C ASP A 224 -18.78 -1.78 4.44
N GLU A 225 -19.27 -0.64 3.95
CA GLU A 225 -18.61 0.67 4.07
C GLU A 225 -18.35 1.14 5.53
N HIS A 226 -18.88 0.44 6.55
CA HIS A 226 -18.78 0.86 7.95
C HIS A 226 -17.77 0.04 8.78
N TYR A 227 -17.22 -1.05 8.25
CA TYR A 227 -16.29 -1.93 8.99
C TYR A 227 -15.13 -2.42 8.11
N ALA A 228 -13.94 -1.88 8.35
CA ALA A 228 -12.69 -2.53 7.96
C ALA A 228 -12.14 -3.28 9.17
N TYR A 229 -12.07 -4.61 9.10
CA TYR A 229 -11.30 -5.40 10.06
C TYR A 229 -9.84 -5.30 9.64
N GLN A 230 -9.04 -4.52 10.37
CA GLN A 230 -7.59 -4.72 10.42
C GLN A 230 -7.37 -5.93 11.32
N ASP A 231 -7.08 -7.08 10.72
CA ASP A 231 -6.84 -8.33 11.42
C ASP A 231 -5.37 -8.73 11.25
N ASP A 232 -4.73 -9.01 12.38
CA ASP A 232 -3.38 -9.53 12.49
C ASP A 232 -3.21 -10.91 11.82
N ALA A 233 -1.99 -11.26 11.39
CA ALA A 233 -1.71 -12.53 10.71
C ALA A 233 -2.05 -13.76 11.57
N VAL A 234 -1.93 -13.68 12.90
CA VAL A 234 -2.31 -14.77 13.83
C VAL A 234 -3.81 -15.05 13.76
N SER A 235 -4.63 -14.00 13.79
CA SER A 235 -6.09 -14.03 13.71
C SER A 235 -6.53 -14.55 12.35
N LEU A 236 -5.92 -14.07 11.28
CA LEU A 236 -6.20 -14.48 9.90
C LEU A 236 -5.84 -15.95 9.64
N LEU A 237 -4.71 -16.46 10.16
CA LEU A 237 -4.36 -17.88 10.05
C LEU A 237 -5.35 -18.82 10.76
N ARG A 238 -6.08 -18.31 11.77
CA ARG A 238 -7.14 -19.07 12.46
C ARG A 238 -8.45 -19.00 11.70
N ARG A 239 -8.83 -17.82 11.21
CA ARG A 239 -10.11 -17.56 10.53
C ARG A 239 -10.12 -18.05 9.08
N LYS A 240 -9.03 -17.82 8.36
CA LYS A 240 -8.85 -18.11 6.93
C LYS A 240 -9.89 -17.43 6.04
N VAL A 241 -10.34 -16.25 6.46
CA VAL A 241 -11.27 -15.38 5.74
C VAL A 241 -10.67 -13.98 5.83
N SER A 242 -10.52 -13.29 4.69
CA SER A 242 -9.90 -11.96 4.66
C SER A 242 -10.13 -11.25 3.32
N ILE A 243 -9.65 -10.01 3.21
CA ILE A 243 -9.52 -9.24 1.97
C ILE A 243 -8.05 -9.15 1.55
N CYS A 244 -7.76 -8.49 0.43
CA CYS A 244 -6.44 -8.43 -0.19
C CYS A 244 -5.27 -8.09 0.76
N GLU A 245 -5.46 -7.14 1.68
CA GLU A 245 -4.49 -6.81 2.73
C GLU A 245 -4.15 -8.02 3.59
N GLY A 246 -5.14 -8.68 4.19
CA GLY A 246 -4.85 -9.80 5.07
C GLY A 246 -4.32 -11.06 4.37
N PHE A 247 -4.65 -11.27 3.09
CA PHE A 247 -3.96 -12.29 2.28
C PHE A 247 -2.46 -11.99 2.18
N SER A 248 -2.11 -10.72 1.97
CA SER A 248 -0.73 -10.24 1.88
C SER A 248 -0.02 -10.31 3.23
N ASN A 249 -0.69 -9.89 4.31
CA ASN A 249 -0.14 -9.95 5.67
C ASN A 249 0.24 -11.38 6.06
N VAL A 250 -0.65 -12.35 5.81
CA VAL A 250 -0.37 -13.76 6.10
C VAL A 250 0.77 -14.30 5.23
N PHE A 251 0.79 -13.98 3.94
CA PHE A 251 1.89 -14.40 3.05
C PHE A 251 3.24 -13.88 3.56
N VAL A 252 3.32 -12.58 3.87
CA VAL A 252 4.53 -11.92 4.37
C VAL A 252 4.94 -12.48 5.73
N ALA A 253 4.01 -12.63 6.67
CA ALA A 253 4.31 -13.17 8.01
C ALA A 253 4.88 -14.60 7.92
N LEU A 254 4.30 -15.46 7.08
CA LEU A 254 4.78 -16.83 6.87
C LEU A 254 6.15 -16.86 6.18
N CYS A 255 6.40 -16.00 5.20
CA CYS A 255 7.70 -15.87 4.51
C CYS A 255 8.80 -15.39 5.45
N ARG A 256 8.55 -14.30 6.20
CA ARG A 256 9.48 -13.76 7.21
C ARG A 256 9.81 -14.80 8.29
N ALA A 257 8.84 -15.61 8.71
CA ALA A 257 9.06 -16.73 9.64
C ALA A 257 9.99 -17.83 9.10
N GLN A 258 10.20 -17.92 7.77
CA GLN A 258 11.21 -18.77 7.14
C GLN A 258 12.55 -18.06 6.88
N GLY A 259 12.69 -16.79 7.29
CA GLY A 259 13.88 -15.99 7.00
C GLY A 259 13.91 -15.45 5.55
N ILE A 260 12.75 -15.36 4.89
CA ILE A 260 12.64 -14.85 3.52
C ILE A 260 12.15 -13.39 3.61
N PRO A 261 12.94 -12.39 3.17
CA PRO A 261 12.52 -11.00 3.20
C PRO A 261 11.29 -10.79 2.32
N SER A 262 10.26 -10.16 2.89
CA SER A 262 9.01 -9.88 2.18
C SER A 262 8.32 -8.65 2.74
N VAL A 263 7.52 -7.96 1.94
CA VAL A 263 6.77 -6.74 2.32
C VAL A 263 5.35 -6.80 1.78
N VAL A 264 4.45 -6.10 2.46
CA VAL A 264 3.10 -5.80 1.94
C VAL A 264 3.20 -4.52 1.14
N GLU A 265 2.41 -4.40 0.09
CA GLU A 265 2.27 -3.19 -0.71
C GLU A 265 0.80 -2.91 -0.97
N PHE A 266 0.44 -1.63 -1.04
CA PHE A 266 -0.91 -1.19 -1.36
C PHE A 266 -0.94 -0.52 -2.74
N GLY A 267 -2.10 -0.52 -3.37
CA GLY A 267 -2.28 0.21 -4.60
C GLY A 267 -3.69 0.28 -5.14
N VAL A 268 -3.79 0.93 -6.28
CA VAL A 268 -5.05 1.10 -7.02
C VAL A 268 -5.12 0.09 -8.15
N THR A 269 -6.09 -0.82 -8.15
CA THR A 269 -6.33 -1.77 -9.24
C THR A 269 -7.09 -1.15 -10.43
N TYR A 270 -6.70 -1.48 -11.66
CA TYR A 270 -7.43 -1.22 -12.89
C TYR A 270 -7.74 -2.54 -13.60
N SER A 271 -9.02 -2.83 -13.83
CA SER A 271 -9.41 -3.89 -14.74
C SER A 271 -9.02 -3.56 -16.20
N PHE A 272 -8.94 -4.56 -17.07
CA PHE A 272 -8.77 -4.36 -18.52
C PHE A 272 -9.78 -3.34 -19.12
N ALA A 273 -11.03 -3.38 -18.66
CA ALA A 273 -12.07 -2.47 -19.12
C ALA A 273 -11.81 -1.03 -18.66
N GLU A 274 -11.30 -0.86 -17.44
CA GLU A 274 -10.87 0.44 -16.93
C GLU A 274 -9.64 0.91 -17.68
N PHE A 275 -8.59 0.10 -17.83
CA PHE A 275 -7.38 0.43 -18.60
C PHE A 275 -7.70 0.98 -19.99
N THR A 276 -8.62 0.33 -20.71
CA THR A 276 -9.04 0.74 -22.05
C THR A 276 -10.08 1.88 -22.07
N SER A 277 -10.51 2.38 -20.91
CA SER A 277 -11.44 3.51 -20.78
C SER A 277 -10.91 4.67 -19.94
N ILE A 278 -9.64 4.63 -19.51
CA ILE A 278 -8.99 5.72 -18.77
C ILE A 278 -9.03 7.00 -19.63
N SER A 279 -9.91 7.93 -19.25
CA SER A 279 -9.72 9.34 -19.59
C SER A 279 -8.56 9.87 -18.74
N SER A 280 -7.67 10.66 -19.33
CA SER A 280 -6.40 11.19 -18.80
C SER A 280 -6.40 11.90 -17.42
N ASN A 281 -7.52 11.91 -16.69
CA ASN A 281 -7.72 12.68 -15.46
C ASN A 281 -8.31 11.87 -14.29
N ARG A 282 -8.12 10.54 -14.20
CA ARG A 282 -8.47 9.83 -12.96
C ARG A 282 -7.31 9.91 -11.97
N GLU A 283 -7.35 10.96 -11.15
CA GLU A 283 -6.66 11.04 -9.86
C GLU A 283 -7.44 10.18 -8.85
N GLU A 284 -7.48 8.86 -9.03
CA GLU A 284 -7.85 7.97 -7.93
C GLU A 284 -6.62 7.92 -7.00
N GLU A 285 -6.70 8.66 -5.90
CA GLU A 285 -5.57 8.93 -5.00
C GLU A 285 -5.41 7.91 -3.88
N TRP A 286 -6.39 7.03 -3.67
CA TRP A 286 -6.44 6.12 -2.52
C TRP A 286 -6.26 4.67 -2.95
N PRO A 287 -5.31 3.92 -2.35
CA PRO A 287 -5.16 2.50 -2.62
C PRO A 287 -6.44 1.75 -2.26
N ASN A 288 -6.83 0.80 -3.11
CA ASN A 288 -8.03 -0.04 -2.94
C ASN A 288 -7.72 -1.54 -2.98
N HIS A 289 -6.44 -1.91 -3.09
CA HIS A 289 -5.97 -3.28 -3.14
C HIS A 289 -4.61 -3.42 -2.46
N ALA A 290 -4.29 -4.62 -1.99
CA ALA A 290 -2.98 -4.95 -1.45
C ALA A 290 -2.45 -6.26 -2.03
N TRP A 291 -1.13 -6.35 -2.11
CA TRP A 291 -0.41 -7.56 -2.50
C TRP A 291 0.88 -7.68 -1.69
N ALA A 292 1.64 -8.74 -1.92
CA ALA A 292 2.95 -8.93 -1.30
C ALA A 292 4.08 -8.80 -2.32
N ALA A 293 5.27 -8.41 -1.85
CA ALA A 293 6.52 -8.61 -2.57
C ALA A 293 7.45 -9.50 -1.74
N VAL A 294 8.19 -10.38 -2.42
CA VAL A 294 9.13 -11.33 -1.81
C VAL A 294 10.49 -11.23 -2.49
N PHE A 295 11.55 -11.23 -1.70
CA PHE A 295 12.91 -11.12 -2.21
C PHE A 295 13.50 -12.50 -2.49
N LEU A 296 13.69 -12.83 -3.77
CA LEU A 296 14.17 -14.13 -4.24
C LEU A 296 15.32 -13.94 -5.23
N ASP A 297 16.43 -14.66 -5.02
CA ASP A 297 17.63 -14.61 -5.87
C ASP A 297 18.18 -13.20 -6.17
N GLY A 298 18.05 -12.28 -5.20
CA GLY A 298 18.57 -10.92 -5.32
C GLY A 298 17.60 -9.93 -5.99
N GLU A 299 16.37 -10.35 -6.30
CA GLU A 299 15.35 -9.51 -6.93
C GLU A 299 14.03 -9.57 -6.15
N TRP A 300 13.35 -8.43 -6.08
CA TRP A 300 11.97 -8.36 -5.58
C TRP A 300 11.02 -8.95 -6.62
N ARG A 301 10.12 -9.82 -6.16
CA ARG A 301 9.06 -10.47 -6.96
C ARG A 301 7.71 -10.17 -6.34
N PHE A 302 6.73 -9.81 -7.15
CA PHE A 302 5.40 -9.45 -6.68
C PHE A 302 4.48 -10.68 -6.71
N VAL A 303 3.68 -10.83 -5.65
CA VAL A 303 2.84 -11.98 -5.39
C VAL A 303 1.48 -11.49 -4.92
N ASP A 304 0.45 -11.86 -5.66
CA ASP A 304 -0.94 -11.59 -5.27
C ASP A 304 -1.69 -12.92 -5.12
N PRO A 305 -1.88 -13.41 -3.87
CA PRO A 305 -2.65 -14.61 -3.60
C PRO A 305 -4.14 -14.50 -3.93
N THR A 306 -4.67 -13.28 -4.11
CA THR A 306 -6.10 -13.09 -4.38
C THR A 306 -6.48 -13.46 -5.82
N PHE A 307 -5.55 -13.37 -6.79
CA PHE A 307 -5.83 -13.71 -8.18
C PHE A 307 -6.20 -15.18 -8.42
N ASP A 308 -5.58 -16.09 -7.67
CA ASP A 308 -5.86 -17.52 -7.78
C ASP A 308 -6.81 -18.03 -6.70
N ASN A 309 -7.19 -17.17 -5.74
CA ASN A 309 -8.19 -17.55 -4.76
C ASN A 309 -9.58 -17.59 -5.40
N HIS A 310 -10.21 -18.76 -5.36
CA HIS A 310 -11.58 -18.97 -5.85
C HIS A 310 -12.56 -19.30 -4.72
N ASN A 311 -12.08 -19.30 -3.48
CA ASN A 311 -12.92 -19.48 -2.31
C ASN A 311 -13.48 -18.13 -1.89
N HIS A 312 -14.79 -18.07 -1.64
CA HIS A 312 -15.47 -16.86 -1.21
C HIS A 312 -16.23 -17.12 0.08
N PHE A 313 -16.16 -16.17 1.01
CA PHE A 313 -17.00 -16.14 2.20
C PHE A 313 -18.29 -15.39 1.87
N GLU A 314 -19.42 -16.04 2.12
CA GLU A 314 -20.75 -15.49 1.88
C GLU A 314 -21.53 -15.54 3.22
N GLY A 315 -22.01 -14.38 3.70
CA GLY A 315 -22.73 -14.28 4.98
C GLY A 315 -23.37 -12.90 5.21
N ASP A 316 -24.16 -12.77 6.27
CA ASP A 316 -24.68 -11.46 6.71
C ASP A 316 -23.72 -10.78 7.71
N ASP A 317 -22.87 -11.57 8.38
CA ASP A 317 -21.79 -11.14 9.26
C ASP A 317 -20.69 -12.22 9.34
N HIS A 318 -19.52 -11.87 9.90
CA HIS A 318 -18.36 -12.76 10.03
C HIS A 318 -18.64 -14.03 10.87
N GLU A 319 -19.65 -14.04 11.74
CA GLU A 319 -19.96 -15.19 12.60
C GLU A 319 -20.96 -16.18 11.98
N SER A 320 -21.76 -15.73 11.02
CA SER A 320 -22.90 -16.48 10.46
C SER A 320 -22.69 -17.01 9.04
N GLY A 321 -21.63 -16.56 8.36
CA GLY A 321 -21.38 -16.91 6.95
C GLY A 321 -20.85 -18.32 6.70
N THR A 322 -20.68 -18.62 5.42
CA THR A 322 -20.19 -19.92 4.91
C THR A 322 -19.16 -19.70 3.82
N ILE A 323 -18.21 -20.64 3.68
CA ILE A 323 -17.20 -20.59 2.63
C ILE A 323 -17.67 -21.40 1.43
N ARG A 324 -17.91 -20.73 0.30
CA ARG A 324 -18.05 -21.36 -1.01
C ARG A 324 -16.66 -21.70 -1.53
N LYS A 325 -16.32 -22.99 -1.52
CA LYS A 325 -15.02 -23.45 -2.01
C LYS A 325 -14.97 -23.50 -3.54
N GLY A 326 -13.96 -22.87 -4.10
CA GLY A 326 -13.52 -23.02 -5.48
C GLY A 326 -12.26 -23.88 -5.56
N SER A 327 -11.78 -24.10 -6.78
CA SER A 327 -10.46 -24.67 -7.02
C SER A 327 -9.63 -23.67 -7.80
N ALA A 328 -8.41 -23.40 -7.35
CA ALA A 328 -7.46 -22.62 -8.14
C ALA A 328 -7.19 -23.35 -9.46
N GLU A 329 -7.52 -22.68 -10.57
CA GLU A 329 -7.32 -23.22 -11.92
C GLU A 329 -6.00 -22.78 -12.54
N TYR A 330 -5.50 -21.63 -12.09
CA TYR A 330 -4.34 -20.94 -12.63
C TYR A 330 -3.32 -20.66 -11.55
N ASN A 331 -2.21 -20.08 -11.97
CA ASN A 331 -1.13 -19.67 -11.12
C ASN A 331 -0.55 -18.36 -11.66
N TYR A 332 -0.59 -17.35 -10.82
CA TYR A 332 -0.04 -16.00 -11.00
C TYR A 332 1.08 -15.73 -9.96
N PHE A 333 1.73 -16.79 -9.45
CA PHE A 333 2.85 -16.70 -8.52
C PHE A 333 4.05 -16.02 -9.20
N CYS A 334 4.53 -14.93 -8.60
CA CYS A 334 5.67 -14.13 -9.08
C CYS A 334 5.51 -13.52 -10.49
N LEU A 335 4.55 -12.61 -10.65
CA LEU A 335 4.46 -11.81 -11.89
C LEU A 335 5.52 -10.71 -11.89
N PRO A 336 6.05 -10.33 -13.08
CA PRO A 336 6.99 -9.23 -13.19
C PRO A 336 6.29 -7.88 -12.95
N LEU A 337 7.08 -6.87 -12.59
CA LEU A 337 6.61 -5.51 -12.34
C LEU A 337 5.80 -4.94 -13.50
N GLU A 338 6.20 -5.24 -14.75
CA GLU A 338 5.51 -4.82 -15.96
C GLU A 338 4.05 -5.30 -15.94
N MET A 339 3.77 -6.52 -15.45
CA MET A 339 2.42 -7.03 -15.38
C MET A 339 1.63 -6.42 -14.21
N PHE A 340 2.25 -6.28 -13.04
CA PHE A 340 1.61 -5.63 -11.89
C PHE A 340 1.27 -4.18 -12.17
N SER A 341 2.17 -3.43 -12.80
CA SER A 341 1.99 -2.01 -13.13
C SER A 341 0.90 -1.71 -14.15
N MET A 342 0.43 -2.70 -14.91
CA MET A 342 -0.71 -2.49 -15.80
C MET A 342 -2.01 -2.31 -15.03
N GLU A 343 -2.07 -2.93 -13.85
CA GLU A 343 -3.26 -3.00 -13.04
C GLU A 343 -3.09 -2.20 -11.76
N HIS A 344 -1.88 -2.03 -11.25
CA HIS A 344 -1.65 -1.49 -9.91
C HIS A 344 -0.81 -0.22 -9.94
N LYS A 345 -1.11 0.72 -9.04
CA LYS A 345 -0.20 1.79 -8.62
C LYS A 345 0.47 1.38 -7.31
N ILE A 346 1.79 1.21 -7.28
CA ILE A 346 2.50 0.73 -6.08
C ILE A 346 2.69 1.87 -5.07
N CYS A 347 2.11 1.72 -3.89
CA CYS A 347 2.31 2.55 -2.73
C CYS A 347 2.92 1.67 -1.62
N ASP A 348 4.01 2.14 -1.02
CA ASP A 348 4.64 1.48 0.11
C ASP A 348 3.65 1.42 1.28
N ALA A 349 3.39 0.21 1.78
CA ALA A 349 2.29 -0.03 2.69
C ALA A 349 2.59 0.34 4.13
N ASP A 350 3.75 -0.07 4.63
CA ASP A 350 3.99 -0.11 6.07
C ASP A 350 5.47 0.01 6.42
N THR A 351 6.33 0.32 5.45
CA THR A 351 7.64 0.78 5.86
C THR A 351 7.53 2.26 6.23
N TYR A 352 7.60 2.54 7.53
CA TYR A 352 7.68 3.89 8.09
C TYR A 352 9.03 4.54 7.74
N HIS A 353 9.34 4.59 6.45
CA HIS A 353 10.57 5.12 5.93
C HIS A 353 10.36 6.58 5.58
N SER A 354 10.85 7.40 6.50
CA SER A 354 10.95 8.83 6.28
C SER A 354 11.81 9.14 5.06
N ILE A 355 11.46 10.22 4.36
CA ILE A 355 12.30 10.76 3.29
C ILE A 355 13.58 11.28 3.95
N GLU A 356 14.69 10.56 3.73
CA GLU A 356 16.00 11.00 4.22
C GLU A 356 16.27 12.42 3.73
N SER A 357 16.50 13.30 4.68
CA SER A 357 16.75 14.71 4.42
C SER A 357 17.64 15.27 5.49
N SER A 358 18.33 16.35 5.17
CA SER A 358 19.14 17.07 6.15
C SER A 358 19.25 18.52 5.75
N GLY A 359 19.48 19.38 6.74
CA GLY A 359 19.55 20.81 6.51
C GLY A 359 19.78 21.59 7.79
N SER A 360 19.66 22.90 7.68
CA SER A 360 19.63 23.78 8.84
C SER A 360 18.21 23.85 9.39
N CYS A 361 18.09 23.86 10.71
CA CYS A 361 16.82 24.07 11.42
C CYS A 361 16.94 25.22 12.41
N GLY A 362 17.73 26.25 12.09
CA GLY A 362 18.04 27.39 12.95
C GLY A 362 19.38 28.02 12.58
N ASP A 363 19.72 29.15 13.21
CA ASP A 363 20.95 29.90 12.90
C ASP A 363 22.24 29.13 13.22
N SER A 364 22.16 28.19 14.16
CA SER A 364 23.31 27.40 14.64
C SER A 364 22.91 25.96 14.97
N ALA A 365 21.87 25.47 14.33
CA ALA A 365 21.35 24.12 14.47
C ALA A 365 21.11 23.47 13.11
N SER A 366 21.29 22.16 13.06
CA SER A 366 21.05 21.33 11.88
C SER A 366 20.24 20.11 12.25
N TYR A 367 19.59 19.55 11.25
CA TYR A 367 18.85 18.32 11.36
C TYR A 367 19.29 17.30 10.32
N ARG A 368 19.08 16.03 10.64
CA ARG A 368 19.15 14.90 9.72
C ARG A 368 18.02 13.94 10.04
N ILE A 369 17.21 13.61 9.06
CA ILE A 369 16.24 12.53 9.11
C ILE A 369 16.89 11.28 8.55
N THR A 370 16.90 10.21 9.34
CA THR A 370 17.28 8.88 8.90
C THR A 370 16.07 8.09 8.45
N ARG A 371 16.36 7.09 7.63
CA ARG A 371 15.38 6.16 7.07
C ARG A 371 14.46 5.48 8.10
N ASP A 372 14.91 5.22 9.31
CA ASP A 372 14.09 4.61 10.37
C ASP A 372 13.04 5.58 10.98
N GLY A 373 12.92 6.76 10.39
CA GLY A 373 12.07 7.86 10.81
C GLY A 373 12.54 8.59 12.06
N THR A 374 13.86 8.61 12.29
CA THR A 374 14.46 9.40 13.36
C THR A 374 14.98 10.74 12.82
N LEU A 375 14.40 11.83 13.31
CA LEU A 375 14.96 13.18 13.18
C LEU A 375 16.03 13.37 14.26
N THR A 376 17.28 13.49 13.84
CA THR A 376 18.39 13.89 14.72
C THR A 376 18.63 15.39 14.59
N ILE A 377 18.58 16.11 15.70
CA ILE A 377 18.84 17.56 15.78
C ILE A 377 20.15 17.79 16.53
N SER A 378 21.00 18.65 15.97
CA SER A 378 22.26 19.04 16.59
C SER A 378 22.54 20.52 16.53
N GLY A 379 23.43 21.00 17.40
CA GLY A 379 23.84 22.40 17.45
C GLY A 379 23.23 23.15 18.63
N SER A 380 22.86 24.42 18.43
CA SER A 380 22.46 25.29 19.55
C SER A 380 21.47 26.38 19.14
N GLY A 381 20.77 26.91 20.14
CA GLY A 381 19.84 28.03 19.99
C GLY A 381 18.40 27.59 19.78
N GLU A 382 17.61 28.43 19.14
CA GLU A 382 16.24 28.13 18.74
C GLU A 382 16.24 27.26 17.48
N ILE A 383 15.30 26.30 17.43
CA ILE A 383 15.07 25.47 16.24
C ILE A 383 13.72 25.72 15.58
N SER A 384 13.68 25.62 14.25
CA SER A 384 12.46 25.62 13.44
C SER A 384 12.75 24.79 12.18
N LEU A 385 11.97 23.73 11.95
CA LEU A 385 12.12 22.91 10.74
C LEU A 385 11.58 23.65 9.51
N PRO A 386 12.16 23.41 8.32
CA PRO A 386 11.56 23.89 7.07
C PRO A 386 10.16 23.29 6.85
N GLU A 387 9.29 24.05 6.18
CA GLU A 387 7.94 23.59 5.78
C GLU A 387 8.01 22.28 4.97
N GLY A 388 7.14 21.32 5.28
CA GLY A 388 7.09 20.00 4.65
C GLY A 388 8.10 18.97 5.20
N VAL A 389 8.93 19.35 6.18
CA VAL A 389 9.78 18.41 6.93
C VAL A 389 8.97 17.89 8.11
N ASN A 390 8.09 16.92 7.85
CA ASN A 390 7.17 16.36 8.85
C ASN A 390 7.03 14.82 8.82
N GLY A 391 7.60 14.16 7.82
CA GLY A 391 7.54 12.71 7.71
C GLY A 391 8.57 12.02 8.60
N PHE A 392 8.49 12.09 9.92
CA PHE A 392 9.32 11.35 10.89
C PHE A 392 8.54 11.01 12.16
N ARG A 393 8.93 9.94 12.86
CA ARG A 393 8.19 9.41 14.02
C ARG A 393 8.85 9.66 15.37
N ARG A 394 10.13 10.03 15.37
CA ARG A 394 10.96 10.17 16.57
C ARG A 394 11.93 11.33 16.43
N VAL A 395 12.11 12.09 17.51
CA VAL A 395 13.11 13.16 17.60
C VAL A 395 14.22 12.78 18.58
N VAL A 396 15.47 12.92 18.15
CA VAL A 396 16.67 12.72 18.97
C VAL A 396 17.50 14.00 18.95
N PHE A 397 17.86 14.50 20.12
CA PHE A 397 18.80 15.61 20.25
C PHE A 397 20.20 15.04 20.46
N GLU A 398 21.15 15.37 19.58
CA GLU A 398 22.52 14.85 19.61
C GLU A 398 23.23 15.25 20.92
N GLU A 399 24.06 14.34 21.46
CA GLU A 399 24.84 14.60 22.67
C GLU A 399 25.70 15.87 22.51
N GLY A 400 25.61 16.79 23.48
CA GLY A 400 26.32 18.06 23.44
C GLY A 400 25.59 19.19 22.72
N SER A 401 24.39 18.94 22.18
CA SER A 401 23.50 20.00 21.69
C SER A 401 23.04 20.91 22.83
N ASN A 402 22.86 22.19 22.52
CA ASN A 402 22.40 23.22 23.43
C ASN A 402 21.19 23.95 22.83
N ILE A 403 20.14 23.19 22.54
CA ILE A 403 18.88 23.72 22.01
C ILE A 403 18.14 24.42 23.14
N THR A 404 17.83 25.70 22.97
CA THR A 404 17.26 26.56 24.02
C THR A 404 15.78 26.82 23.85
N SER A 405 15.27 26.68 22.63
CA SER A 405 13.87 26.94 22.28
C SER A 405 13.40 26.04 21.14
N ILE A 406 12.15 25.60 21.21
CA ILE A 406 11.41 25.05 20.08
C ILE A 406 10.61 26.19 19.46
N GLY A 407 11.00 26.60 18.25
CA GLY A 407 10.48 27.79 17.57
C GLY A 407 9.07 27.60 17.01
N ASN A 408 8.52 28.69 16.47
CA ASN A 408 7.15 28.70 15.95
C ASN A 408 6.97 27.63 14.88
N ARG A 409 5.89 26.84 14.98
CA ARG A 409 5.53 25.80 14.01
C ARG A 409 6.64 24.77 13.73
N CYS A 410 7.57 24.57 14.67
CA CYS A 410 8.75 23.74 14.44
C CYS A 410 8.41 22.29 14.06
N PHE A 411 7.35 21.73 14.64
CA PHE A 411 6.86 20.38 14.42
C PHE A 411 5.37 20.41 14.03
N ILE A 412 4.93 21.42 13.28
CA ILE A 412 3.55 21.48 12.79
C ILE A 412 3.26 20.32 11.82
N ASP A 413 2.06 19.75 11.89
CA ASP A 413 1.57 18.67 11.01
C ASP A 413 2.52 17.45 10.97
N CYS A 414 3.20 17.16 12.08
CA CYS A 414 4.06 15.99 12.23
C CYS A 414 3.24 14.80 12.74
N ASP A 415 2.25 14.37 11.96
CA ASP A 415 1.23 13.40 12.38
C ASP A 415 1.82 12.05 12.83
N LEU A 416 2.94 11.64 12.24
CA LEU A 416 3.62 10.37 12.58
C LEU A 416 4.45 10.43 13.87
N LEU A 417 4.64 11.62 14.46
CA LEU A 417 5.51 11.84 15.61
C LEU A 417 4.90 11.27 16.88
N THR A 418 5.47 10.18 17.40
CA THR A 418 4.90 9.45 18.54
C THR A 418 5.45 9.86 19.91
N GLU A 419 6.73 10.25 19.97
CA GLU A 419 7.42 10.57 21.22
C GLU A 419 8.44 11.70 21.04
N VAL A 420 8.48 12.63 22.01
CA VAL A 420 9.50 13.68 22.09
C VAL A 420 10.09 13.78 23.49
N ILE A 421 11.42 13.67 23.60
CA ILE A 421 12.16 13.96 24.83
C ILE A 421 12.94 15.26 24.63
N LEU A 422 12.42 16.38 25.13
CA LEU A 422 13.11 17.66 25.05
C LEU A 422 14.34 17.69 25.98
N PRO A 423 15.48 18.27 25.54
CA PRO A 423 16.66 18.34 26.38
C PRO A 423 16.49 19.39 27.49
N ASP A 424 17.18 19.19 28.61
CA ASP A 424 17.13 20.06 29.80
C ASP A 424 17.46 21.54 29.52
N THR A 425 18.11 21.81 28.39
CA THR A 425 18.48 23.17 27.94
C THR A 425 17.31 23.95 27.36
N VAL A 426 16.20 23.30 26.99
CA VAL A 426 15.03 23.98 26.41
C VAL A 426 14.30 24.77 27.49
N THR A 427 14.13 26.06 27.24
CA THR A 427 13.48 27.00 28.16
C THR A 427 12.17 27.57 27.61
N ARG A 428 11.91 27.37 26.32
CA ARG A 428 10.74 27.91 25.61
C ARG A 428 10.22 26.94 24.54
N ILE A 429 8.91 26.83 24.46
CA ILE A 429 8.17 26.23 23.35
C ILE A 429 7.29 27.35 22.81
N GLU A 430 7.53 27.78 21.58
CA GLU A 430 6.84 28.90 20.95
C GLU A 430 5.48 28.50 20.38
N ASP A 431 4.83 29.41 19.64
CA ASP A 431 3.46 29.25 19.19
C ASP A 431 3.35 28.17 18.10
N GLU A 432 2.30 27.35 18.18
CA GLU A 432 1.99 26.25 17.24
C GLU A 432 3.12 25.21 17.09
N ALA A 433 4.05 25.13 18.04
CA ALA A 433 5.28 24.35 17.92
C ALA A 433 5.06 22.85 17.64
N PHE A 434 3.99 22.25 18.16
CA PHE A 434 3.55 20.86 17.94
C PHE A 434 2.05 20.82 17.57
N ASN A 435 1.57 21.82 16.83
CA ASN A 435 0.18 21.83 16.37
C ASN A 435 -0.06 20.70 15.36
N THR A 436 -1.18 19.98 15.48
CA THR A 436 -1.54 18.84 14.63
C THR A 436 -0.45 17.77 14.65
N CYS A 437 -0.09 17.28 15.85
CA CYS A 437 0.74 16.10 16.01
C CYS A 437 -0.15 14.96 16.50
N GLU A 438 -1.00 14.42 15.61
CA GLU A 438 -2.12 13.56 15.99
C GLU A 438 -1.68 12.27 16.72
N ASP A 439 -0.56 11.64 16.31
CA ASP A 439 -0.03 10.44 16.96
C ASP A 439 0.92 10.73 18.14
N LEU A 440 1.06 11.97 18.62
CA LEU A 440 1.98 12.28 19.72
C LEU A 440 1.45 11.74 21.05
N HIS A 441 1.96 10.60 21.49
CA HIS A 441 1.52 9.93 22.72
C HIS A 441 2.16 10.52 23.98
N TYR A 442 3.43 10.92 23.88
CA TYR A 442 4.24 11.36 25.01
C TYR A 442 5.20 12.49 24.65
N ILE A 443 5.24 13.50 25.54
CA ILE A 443 6.29 14.53 25.54
C ILE A 443 6.85 14.77 26.94
N TYR A 444 8.17 14.76 27.05
CA TYR A 444 8.87 15.23 28.25
C TYR A 444 9.14 16.74 28.17
N LEU A 445 8.60 17.49 29.14
CA LEU A 445 8.88 18.91 29.33
C LEU A 445 9.97 19.10 30.40
N PRO A 446 11.09 19.79 30.11
CA PRO A 446 12.22 19.87 31.02
C PRO A 446 11.96 20.85 32.17
N GLU A 447 12.55 20.60 33.34
CA GLU A 447 12.38 21.42 34.56
C GLU A 447 12.83 22.88 34.41
N GLY A 448 13.58 23.22 33.36
CA GLY A 448 13.99 24.59 33.02
C GLY A 448 12.97 25.36 32.17
N LEU A 449 11.88 24.73 31.72
CA LEU A 449 10.90 25.31 30.82
C LEU A 449 10.15 26.48 31.47
N THR A 450 10.08 27.63 30.80
CA THR A 450 9.45 28.85 31.37
C THR A 450 8.22 29.33 30.62
N TYR A 451 8.06 28.90 29.36
CA TYR A 451 7.06 29.39 28.42
C TYR A 451 6.56 28.27 27.49
N ILE A 452 5.24 28.19 27.36
CA ILE A 452 4.52 27.37 26.36
C ILE A 452 3.64 28.34 25.56
N GLY A 453 3.80 28.35 24.24
CA GLY A 453 3.14 29.27 23.31
C GLY A 453 1.64 29.03 23.13
N GLN A 454 1.01 29.91 22.36
CA GLN A 454 -0.35 29.73 21.89
C GLN A 454 -0.41 28.51 20.96
N GLU A 455 -1.45 27.68 21.12
CA GLU A 455 -1.71 26.50 20.25
C GLU A 455 -0.53 25.51 20.16
N ALA A 456 0.39 25.55 21.14
CA ALA A 456 1.66 24.82 21.08
C ALA A 456 1.50 23.30 20.97
N PHE A 457 0.42 22.73 21.50
CA PHE A 457 0.02 21.31 21.40
C PHE A 457 -1.46 21.19 21.04
N ASP A 458 -1.96 22.09 20.20
CA ASP A 458 -3.35 22.02 19.73
C ASP A 458 -3.51 20.85 18.73
N ILE A 459 -4.63 20.12 18.80
CA ILE A 459 -4.92 18.92 17.97
C ILE A 459 -3.85 17.82 18.12
N CYS A 460 -3.53 17.45 19.36
CA CYS A 460 -2.70 16.28 19.67
C CYS A 460 -3.58 15.15 20.24
N ASP A 461 -4.26 14.44 19.35
CA ASP A 461 -5.35 13.51 19.70
C ASP A 461 -4.93 12.34 20.60
N GLU A 462 -3.73 11.81 20.39
CA GLU A 462 -3.18 10.69 21.15
C GLU A 462 -2.40 11.10 22.41
N LEU A 463 -2.24 12.40 22.68
CA LEU A 463 -1.44 12.88 23.80
C LEU A 463 -2.11 12.57 25.14
N THR A 464 -1.51 11.68 25.93
CA THR A 464 -2.16 11.12 27.12
C THR A 464 -1.82 11.84 28.42
N TYR A 465 -0.60 12.32 28.58
CA TYR A 465 -0.15 12.95 29.82
C TYR A 465 0.92 13.99 29.59
N VAL A 466 0.72 15.17 30.18
CA VAL A 466 1.73 16.24 30.20
C VAL A 466 1.92 16.74 31.62
N TYR A 467 3.16 16.67 32.10
CA TYR A 467 3.58 17.32 33.34
C TYR A 467 4.18 18.67 33.00
N VAL A 468 3.48 19.75 33.34
CA VAL A 468 3.99 21.11 33.21
C VAL A 468 4.87 21.42 34.43
N PRO A 469 6.16 21.75 34.24
CA PRO A 469 7.07 22.06 35.34
C PRO A 469 6.69 23.32 36.12
N ASP A 470 7.16 23.40 37.36
CA ASP A 470 6.86 24.52 38.27
C ASP A 470 7.50 25.85 37.84
N SER A 471 8.52 25.78 36.98
CA SER A 471 9.19 26.92 36.36
C SER A 471 8.35 27.62 35.29
N VAL A 472 7.29 26.99 34.78
CA VAL A 472 6.47 27.56 33.72
C VAL A 472 5.67 28.76 34.25
N THR A 473 5.97 29.92 33.69
CA THR A 473 5.35 31.21 34.06
C THR A 473 4.23 31.62 33.10
N THR A 474 4.19 31.06 31.90
CA THR A 474 3.19 31.39 30.88
C THR A 474 2.81 30.14 30.09
N ILE A 475 1.50 29.96 29.93
CA ILE A 475 0.90 29.01 28.99
C ILE A 475 -0.01 29.84 28.08
N GLY A 476 0.22 29.73 26.77
CA GLY A 476 -0.49 30.48 25.76
C GLY A 476 -1.94 30.07 25.60
N LYS A 477 -2.67 30.85 24.79
CA LYS A 477 -4.07 30.57 24.46
C LYS A 477 -4.17 29.22 23.75
N TYR A 478 -5.15 28.39 24.08
CA TYR A 478 -5.39 27.12 23.39
C TYR A 478 -4.18 26.18 23.31
N ALA A 479 -3.19 26.32 24.19
CA ALA A 479 -1.92 25.57 24.10
C ALA A 479 -2.08 24.05 24.15
N PHE A 480 -3.23 23.53 24.56
CA PHE A 480 -3.59 22.11 24.65
C PHE A 480 -5.05 21.91 24.22
N ASP A 481 -5.56 22.74 23.30
CA ASP A 481 -6.94 22.59 22.82
C ASP A 481 -7.06 21.32 21.94
N ASP A 482 -8.28 20.80 21.81
CA ASP A 482 -8.56 19.57 21.05
C ASP A 482 -7.61 18.39 21.36
N CYS A 483 -7.24 18.21 22.63
CA CYS A 483 -6.51 17.05 23.15
C CYS A 483 -7.42 16.15 24.00
N PRO A 484 -8.30 15.31 23.41
CA PRO A 484 -9.36 14.61 24.13
C PRO A 484 -8.88 13.55 25.14
N ARG A 485 -7.66 13.02 24.96
CA ARG A 485 -7.09 11.97 25.83
C ARG A 485 -6.20 12.52 26.95
N LEU A 486 -5.91 13.82 26.94
CA LEU A 486 -4.88 14.42 27.77
C LEU A 486 -5.29 14.51 29.25
N ILE A 487 -4.38 14.09 30.11
CA ILE A 487 -4.32 14.45 31.53
C ILE A 487 -3.21 15.49 31.71
N LEU A 488 -3.60 16.74 31.89
CA LEU A 488 -2.68 17.86 32.05
C LEU A 488 -2.41 18.14 33.53
N SER A 489 -1.15 18.07 33.95
CA SER A 489 -0.74 18.38 35.31
C SER A 489 0.01 19.71 35.38
N VAL A 490 -0.56 20.71 36.07
CA VAL A 490 0.01 22.06 36.15
C VAL A 490 0.36 22.48 37.58
N PRO A 491 1.37 23.34 37.78
CA PRO A 491 1.57 24.00 39.06
C PRO A 491 0.39 24.93 39.38
N LYS A 492 0.13 25.15 40.67
CA LYS A 492 -0.93 26.07 41.15
C LYS A 492 -0.90 27.46 40.54
N SER A 493 0.27 27.96 40.14
CA SER A 493 0.44 29.24 39.44
C SER A 493 -0.25 29.29 38.07
N GLN A 494 -0.42 28.14 37.41
CA GLN A 494 -1.02 28.00 36.07
C GLN A 494 -2.40 27.34 36.10
N ARG A 495 -3.11 27.38 37.24
CA ARG A 495 -4.41 26.70 37.41
C ARG A 495 -5.52 27.16 36.46
N ASN A 496 -5.36 28.34 35.84
CA ASN A 496 -6.34 28.96 34.94
C ASN A 496 -6.05 28.62 33.46
N VAL A 497 -5.15 27.66 33.19
CA VAL A 497 -4.96 27.13 31.83
C VAL A 497 -6.31 26.65 31.27
N GLY A 498 -6.65 27.08 30.06
CA GLY A 498 -7.91 26.68 29.42
C GLY A 498 -9.17 27.41 29.88
N GLU A 499 -9.10 28.46 30.72
CA GLU A 499 -10.25 29.34 31.02
C GLU A 499 -10.59 30.25 29.80
N TYR A 500 -11.03 29.65 28.71
CA TYR A 500 -11.53 30.34 27.51
C TYR A 500 -13.06 30.15 27.39
N ASP A 501 -13.70 30.73 26.38
CA ASP A 501 -15.15 30.62 26.16
C ASP A 501 -15.65 29.17 25.91
N TYR A 502 -14.73 28.21 25.84
CA TYR A 502 -14.95 26.78 25.59
C TYR A 502 -14.40 25.93 26.75
N VAL A 503 -15.04 24.80 27.05
CA VAL A 503 -14.57 23.84 28.06
C VAL A 503 -13.56 22.90 27.40
N PRO A 504 -12.28 22.91 27.80
CA PRO A 504 -11.29 22.06 27.15
C PRO A 504 -11.63 20.57 27.32
N PRO A 505 -11.34 19.73 26.31
CA PRO A 505 -11.70 18.31 26.34
C PRO A 505 -10.80 17.47 27.25
N TYR A 506 -9.69 18.03 27.75
CA TYR A 506 -8.72 17.35 28.61
C TYR A 506 -9.06 17.42 30.10
N ARG A 507 -8.44 16.53 30.88
CA ARG A 507 -8.54 16.51 32.35
C ARG A 507 -7.41 17.32 32.99
N LEU A 508 -7.75 18.33 33.78
CA LEU A 508 -6.77 19.14 34.53
C LEU A 508 -6.50 18.62 35.95
N ILE A 509 -5.22 18.52 36.33
CA ILE A 509 -4.73 18.27 37.68
C ILE A 509 -3.88 19.46 38.12
N VAL A 510 -4.34 20.17 39.14
CA VAL A 510 -3.59 21.28 39.75
C VAL A 510 -2.77 20.75 40.93
N ARG A 511 -1.45 20.87 40.86
CA ARG A 511 -0.52 20.43 41.90
C ARG A 511 -0.23 21.55 42.89
N ASP A 512 -0.24 21.22 44.18
CA ASP A 512 0.46 22.02 45.19
C ASP A 512 1.96 21.67 45.14
N LYS A 513 2.83 22.63 45.51
CA LYS A 513 4.30 22.50 45.45
C LYS A 513 4.84 21.26 46.16
#